data_AF-A0A1S4BGG1-F1
#
_entry.id   AF-A0A1S4BGG1-F1
#
_cell.length_a   1.000
_cell.length_b   1.000
_cell.length_c   1.000
_cell.angle_alpha   90.00
_cell.angle_beta   90.00
_cell.angle_gamma   90.00
#
_symmetry.space_group_name_H-M   'P 1'
#
loop_
_entity.id
_entity.type
_entity.pdbx_description
1 polymer ?
#
loop_
_entity_poly.entity_id
_entity_poly.type
_entity_poly.pdbx_seq_one_letter_code
_entity_poly.pdbx_strand_id
1 'polypeptide(L)'
;MGPINFARVRVSLGATKENNEELSKSEMFITTRTKKGKEVHTNTHVAISEFQNRQSSGETADDAFRAVGKDQPGRVRCYDRSVTTSSLIKDEEITKLKQQYANEITSLKEEMKEMMREEIL
;
A
#
# COMPACT_ATOMS: atom_id res chain seq x y z
N MET A 1 -5.68 0.24 32.11
CA MET A 1 -4.96 0.28 30.81
C MET A 1 -5.83 1.00 29.79
N GLY A 2 -5.40 2.18 29.31
CA GLY A 2 -6.16 2.99 28.35
C GLY A 2 -6.33 2.34 26.97
N PRO A 3 -6.97 3.04 26.01
CA PRO A 3 -7.05 2.59 24.61
C PRO A 3 -5.64 2.27 24.09
N ILE A 4 -5.47 1.11 23.46
CA ILE A 4 -4.18 0.71 22.90
C ILE A 4 -3.89 1.62 21.71
N ASN A 5 -2.83 2.42 21.79
CA ASN A 5 -2.38 3.26 20.67
C ASN A 5 -1.82 2.36 19.55
N PHE A 6 -2.15 2.66 18.29
CA PHE A 6 -1.61 1.99 17.09
C PHE A 6 -0.09 1.83 17.11
N ALA A 7 0.64 2.82 17.64
CA ALA A 7 2.09 2.74 17.77
C ALA A 7 2.56 1.56 18.64
N ARG A 8 1.83 1.25 19.72
CA ARG A 8 2.15 0.10 20.59
C ARG A 8 1.90 -1.22 19.88
N VAL A 9 0.79 -1.34 19.15
CA VAL A 9 0.51 -2.55 18.36
C VAL A 9 1.61 -2.79 17.34
N ARG A 10 2.04 -1.73 16.63
CA ARG A 10 3.12 -1.81 15.66
C ARG A 10 4.43 -2.30 16.28
N VAL A 11 4.84 -1.71 17.41
CA VAL A 11 6.07 -2.13 18.10
C VAL A 11 5.98 -3.59 18.56
N SER A 12 4.86 -4.00 19.16
CA SER A 12 4.68 -5.38 19.62
C SER A 12 4.66 -6.38 18.46
N LEU A 13 4.03 -6.04 17.34
CA LEU A 13 3.97 -6.92 16.17
C LEU A 13 5.32 -7.01 15.47
N GLY A 14 6.04 -5.89 15.37
CA GLY A 14 7.40 -5.86 14.81
C GLY A 14 8.38 -6.69 15.63
N ALA A 15 8.23 -6.72 16.96
CA ALA A 15 9.06 -7.55 17.83
C ALA A 15 8.86 -9.07 17.62
N THR A 16 7.76 -9.48 16.96
CA THR A 16 7.49 -10.89 16.64
C THR A 16 7.95 -11.33 15.26
N LYS A 17 8.36 -10.39 14.39
CA LYS A 17 8.91 -10.72 13.08
C LYS A 17 10.43 -10.86 13.16
N GLU A 18 10.96 -11.94 12.62
CA GLU A 18 12.40 -12.08 12.40
C GLU A 18 12.82 -11.17 11.22
N ASN A 19 13.98 -10.52 11.31
CA ASN A 19 14.63 -9.74 10.23
C ASN A 19 14.08 -8.33 9.88
N ASN A 20 13.43 -7.61 10.81
CA ASN A 20 12.97 -6.22 10.58
C ASN A 20 12.04 -6.04 9.37
N GLU A 21 11.35 -7.10 8.93
CA GLU A 21 10.38 -6.99 7.84
C GLU A 21 9.33 -5.93 8.14
N GLU A 22 9.00 -5.13 7.12
CA GLU A 22 7.98 -4.11 7.24
C GLU A 22 6.62 -4.77 7.53
N LEU A 23 5.93 -4.23 8.53
CA LEU A 23 4.61 -4.72 8.90
C LEU A 23 3.60 -4.39 7.82
N SER A 24 2.90 -5.40 7.32
CA SER A 24 1.89 -5.18 6.29
C SER A 24 0.68 -4.44 6.85
N LYS A 25 0.02 -3.67 5.99
CA LYS A 25 -1.24 -2.98 6.31
C LYS A 25 -2.32 -3.96 6.75
N SER A 26 -2.36 -5.16 6.16
CA SER A 26 -3.32 -6.22 6.49
C SER A 26 -3.10 -6.80 7.89
N GLU A 27 -1.84 -7.02 8.28
CA GLU A 27 -1.47 -7.51 9.61
C GLU A 27 -1.84 -6.47 10.69
N MET A 28 -1.53 -5.20 10.43
CA MET A 28 -1.95 -4.10 11.31
C MET A 28 -3.48 -4.01 11.43
N PHE A 29 -4.21 -4.23 10.35
CA PHE A 29 -5.67 -4.22 10.36
C PHE A 29 -6.24 -5.37 11.20
N ILE A 30 -5.79 -6.60 10.98
CA ILE A 30 -6.27 -7.77 11.73
C ILE A 30 -5.97 -7.57 13.22
N THR A 31 -4.73 -7.32 13.59
CA THR A 31 -4.29 -7.24 15.00
C THR A 31 -4.98 -6.13 15.79
N THR A 32 -5.22 -4.97 15.19
CA THR A 32 -5.92 -3.86 15.86
C THR A 32 -7.42 -4.14 16.04
N ARG A 33 -8.00 -4.96 15.17
CA ARG A 33 -9.42 -5.31 15.16
C ARG A 33 -9.75 -6.59 15.93
N THR A 34 -8.81 -7.52 16.06
CA THR A 34 -8.94 -8.78 16.82
C THR A 34 -8.38 -8.66 18.23
N LYS A 35 -8.65 -7.53 18.90
CA LYS A 35 -8.16 -7.29 20.26
C LYS A 35 -8.70 -8.36 21.21
N LYS A 36 -7.79 -9.10 21.87
CA LYS A 36 -8.14 -10.11 22.88
C LYS A 36 -9.05 -9.51 23.95
N GLY A 37 -10.16 -10.19 24.24
CA GLY A 37 -11.11 -9.84 25.31
C GLY A 37 -12.23 -8.87 24.93
N LYS A 38 -12.41 -8.53 23.64
CA LYS A 38 -13.61 -7.85 23.14
C LYS A 38 -14.20 -8.61 21.98
N GLU A 39 -15.52 -8.66 21.92
CA GLU A 39 -16.24 -9.20 20.77
C GLU A 39 -15.90 -8.36 19.53
N VAL A 40 -15.46 -9.04 18.48
CA VAL A 40 -15.16 -8.40 17.20
C VAL A 40 -16.49 -8.12 16.52
N HIS A 41 -16.70 -6.88 16.07
CA HIS A 41 -17.92 -6.51 15.36
C HIS A 41 -18.15 -7.45 14.17
N THR A 42 -19.38 -7.91 13.96
CA THR A 42 -19.77 -8.87 12.91
C THR A 42 -19.20 -8.52 11.53
N ASN A 43 -19.41 -7.29 11.06
CA ASN A 43 -18.84 -6.80 9.79
C ASN A 43 -17.31 -6.91 9.70
N THR A 44 -16.61 -6.74 10.83
CA THR A 44 -15.15 -6.88 10.88
C THR A 44 -14.74 -8.34 10.81
N HIS A 45 -15.50 -9.22 11.44
CA HIS A 45 -15.29 -10.66 11.33
C HIS A 45 -15.49 -11.15 9.90
N VAL A 46 -16.57 -10.73 9.23
CA VAL A 46 -16.84 -11.06 7.82
C VAL A 46 -15.70 -10.60 6.93
N ALA A 47 -15.24 -9.36 7.09
CA ALA A 47 -14.11 -8.82 6.34
C ALA A 47 -12.82 -9.64 6.53
N ILE A 48 -12.50 -10.03 7.77
CA ILE A 48 -11.31 -10.85 8.04
C ILE A 48 -11.44 -12.25 7.40
N SER A 49 -12.61 -12.88 7.49
CA SER A 49 -12.87 -14.18 6.86
C SER A 49 -12.78 -14.12 5.34
N GLU A 50 -13.37 -13.11 4.71
CA GLU A 50 -13.26 -12.90 3.26
C GLU A 50 -11.81 -12.68 2.82
N PHE A 51 -11.05 -11.89 3.59
CA PHE A 51 -9.64 -11.63 3.32
C PHE A 51 -8.81 -12.92 3.34
N GLN A 52 -9.03 -13.77 4.36
CA GLN A 52 -8.35 -15.06 4.48
C GLN A 52 -8.71 -16.00 3.33
N ASN A 53 -10.00 -16.07 2.97
CA ASN A 53 -10.46 -16.91 1.85
C ASN A 53 -9.83 -16.49 0.51
N ARG A 54 -9.71 -15.18 0.27
CA ARG A 54 -9.05 -14.64 -0.93
C ARG A 54 -7.57 -15.00 -0.99
N GLN A 55 -6.85 -14.86 0.12
CA GLN A 55 -5.46 -15.34 0.19
C GLN A 55 -5.35 -16.85 -0.09
N SER A 56 -6.26 -17.66 0.49
CA SER A 56 -6.28 -19.10 0.24
C SER A 56 -6.62 -19.46 -1.20
N SER A 57 -7.32 -18.59 -1.94
CA SER A 57 -7.60 -18.76 -3.37
C SER A 57 -6.45 -18.34 -4.30
N GLY A 58 -5.32 -17.88 -3.73
CA GLY A 58 -4.13 -17.50 -4.48
C GLY A 58 -4.02 -16.01 -4.81
N GLU A 59 -4.94 -15.17 -4.32
CA GLU A 59 -4.79 -13.71 -4.43
C GLU A 59 -3.59 -13.24 -3.58
N THR A 60 -2.87 -12.22 -4.08
CA THR A 60 -1.82 -11.59 -3.27
C THR A 60 -2.43 -10.93 -2.04
N ALA A 61 -1.67 -10.83 -0.95
CA ALA A 61 -2.17 -10.23 0.29
C ALA A 61 -2.63 -8.78 0.09
N ASP A 62 -1.99 -8.02 -0.79
CA ASP A 62 -2.39 -6.63 -1.08
C ASP A 62 -3.66 -6.55 -1.95
N ASP A 63 -3.83 -7.46 -2.92
CA ASP A 63 -5.05 -7.54 -3.73
C ASP A 63 -6.26 -7.94 -2.88
N ALA A 64 -6.09 -8.99 -2.08
CA ALA A 64 -7.11 -9.47 -1.16
C ALA A 64 -7.50 -8.37 -0.16
N PHE A 65 -6.51 -7.63 0.36
CA PHE A 65 -6.75 -6.55 1.31
C PHE A 65 -7.46 -5.36 0.67
N ARG A 66 -7.11 -5.00 -0.57
CA ARG A 66 -7.81 -3.95 -1.33
C ARG A 66 -9.26 -4.31 -1.60
N ALA A 67 -9.54 -5.58 -1.92
CA ALA A 67 -10.88 -6.05 -2.23
C ALA A 67 -11.83 -5.98 -1.02
N VAL A 68 -11.33 -6.31 0.16
CA VAL A 68 -12.06 -6.27 1.44
C VAL A 68 -12.07 -4.86 2.04
N GLY A 69 -11.02 -4.08 1.80
CA GLY A 69 -10.81 -2.73 2.30
C GLY A 69 -11.64 -1.64 1.61
N LYS A 70 -12.77 -1.98 0.97
CA LYS A 70 -13.65 -0.99 0.34
C LYS A 70 -14.09 0.06 1.36
N ASP A 71 -13.96 1.32 0.95
CA ASP A 71 -14.40 2.49 1.71
C ASP A 71 -15.94 2.43 1.81
N GLN A 72 -16.45 2.07 2.99
CA GLN A 72 -17.88 1.99 3.25
C GLN A 72 -18.46 3.41 3.34
N PRO A 73 -19.59 3.71 2.66
CA PRO A 73 -20.24 5.02 2.78
C PRO A 73 -20.60 5.28 4.25
N GLY A 74 -20.12 6.40 4.80
CA GLY A 74 -20.32 6.78 6.21
C GLY A 74 -19.08 6.64 7.10
N ARG A 75 -17.99 6.03 6.64
CA ARG A 75 -16.70 6.09 7.33
C ARG A 75 -16.09 7.48 7.11
N VAL A 76 -15.66 8.15 8.18
CA VAL A 76 -14.99 9.46 8.10
C VAL A 76 -13.86 9.35 7.09
N ARG A 77 -14.03 10.02 5.94
CA ARG A 77 -12.94 10.21 4.99
C ARG A 77 -11.89 11.05 5.69
N CYS A 78 -10.83 10.39 6.13
CA CYS A 78 -9.60 11.10 6.45
C CYS A 78 -9.00 11.54 5.10
N TYR A 79 -9.53 12.64 4.55
CA TYR A 79 -8.88 13.35 3.46
C TYR A 79 -7.40 13.49 3.83
N ASP A 80 -6.53 13.02 2.93
CA ASP A 80 -5.06 12.99 3.05
C ASP A 80 -4.40 11.94 3.96
N ARG A 81 -5.14 11.16 4.76
CA ARG A 81 -4.53 10.23 5.74
C ARG A 81 -4.64 8.74 5.41
N SER A 82 -5.47 8.38 4.44
CA SER A 82 -5.64 7.00 3.98
C SER A 82 -5.43 6.92 2.48
N VAL A 83 -4.72 5.87 2.04
CA VAL A 83 -4.51 5.55 0.62
C VAL A 83 -5.88 5.26 0.02
N THR A 84 -6.31 6.10 -0.92
CA THR A 84 -7.54 5.89 -1.68
C THR A 84 -7.20 5.20 -3.00
N THR A 85 -8.16 4.56 -3.64
CA THR A 85 -7.95 4.02 -5.00
C THR A 85 -7.47 5.11 -5.96
N SER A 86 -7.96 6.34 -5.80
CA SER A 86 -7.51 7.49 -6.58
C SER A 86 -6.07 7.90 -6.30
N SER A 87 -5.53 7.69 -5.08
CA SER A 87 -4.12 8.00 -4.81
C SER A 87 -3.20 6.98 -5.45
N LEU A 88 -3.58 5.69 -5.46
CA LEU A 88 -2.80 4.65 -6.15
C LEU A 88 -2.73 4.89 -7.66
N ILE A 89 -3.86 5.29 -8.28
CA ILE A 89 -3.90 5.66 -9.70
C ILE A 89 -2.98 6.85 -9.99
N LYS A 90 -3.02 7.89 -9.13
CA LYS A 90 -2.12 9.05 -9.25
C LYS A 90 -0.65 8.65 -9.11
N ASP A 91 -0.33 7.75 -8.17
CA ASP A 91 1.04 7.27 -8.01
C ASP A 91 1.52 6.56 -9.28
N GLU A 92 0.71 5.67 -9.87
CA GLU A 92 1.03 5.02 -11.15
C GLU A 92 1.21 6.01 -12.33
N GLU A 93 0.34 7.02 -12.42
CA GLU A 93 0.46 8.10 -13.41
C GLU A 93 1.77 8.89 -13.23
N ILE A 94 2.14 9.19 -11.99
CA ILE A 94 3.39 9.88 -11.66
C ILE A 94 4.60 9.02 -12.07
N THR A 95 4.57 7.70 -11.83
CA THR A 95 5.67 6.82 -12.24
C THR A 95 5.81 6.77 -13.76
N LYS A 96 4.70 6.69 -14.50
CA LYS A 96 4.70 6.71 -15.97
C LYS A 96 5.27 8.03 -16.51
N LEU A 97 4.84 9.16 -15.96
CA LEU A 97 5.35 10.48 -16.35
C LEU A 97 6.85 10.61 -16.10
N LYS A 98 7.34 10.14 -14.95
CA LYS A 98 8.79 10.14 -14.65
C LYS A 98 9.58 9.30 -15.65
N GLN A 99 9.04 8.14 -16.04
CA GLN A 99 9.69 7.26 -17.01
C GLN A 99 9.72 7.89 -18.41
N GLN A 100 8.63 8.52 -18.84
CA GLN A 100 8.59 9.27 -20.10
C GLN A 100 9.64 10.39 -20.12
N TYR A 101 9.68 11.21 -19.07
CA TYR A 101 10.67 12.28 -18.94
C TYR A 101 12.11 11.75 -18.97
N ALA A 102 12.38 10.63 -18.30
CA ALA A 102 13.71 10.02 -18.33
C ALA A 102 14.10 9.59 -19.75
N ASN A 103 13.17 8.97 -20.49
CA ASN A 103 13.40 8.53 -21.86
C ASN A 103 13.65 9.70 -22.82
N GLU A 104 12.87 10.79 -22.70
CA GLU A 104 13.05 12.00 -23.50
C GLU A 104 14.41 12.65 -23.25
N ILE A 105 14.82 12.77 -21.97
CA ILE A 105 16.14 13.30 -21.61
C ILE A 105 17.26 12.42 -22.19
N THR A 106 17.11 11.10 -22.16
CA THR A 106 18.11 10.21 -22.78
C THR A 106 18.16 10.36 -24.29
N SER A 107 17.02 10.46 -24.97
CA SER A 107 16.95 10.67 -26.43
C SER A 107 17.65 11.96 -26.83
N LEU A 108 17.31 13.08 -26.18
CA LEU A 108 17.92 14.38 -26.45
C LEU A 108 19.44 14.36 -26.24
N LYS A 109 19.90 13.65 -25.20
CA LYS A 109 21.33 13.53 -24.89
C LYS A 109 22.07 12.70 -25.95
N GLU A 110 21.42 11.71 -26.54
CA GLU A 110 21.98 10.92 -27.65
C GLU A 110 22.06 11.74 -28.94
N GLU A 111 20.99 12.47 -29.28
CA GLU A 111 20.97 13.39 -30.43
C GLU A 111 22.07 14.45 -30.34
N MET A 112 22.25 15.09 -29.17
CA MET A 112 23.34 16.05 -28.97
C MET A 112 24.73 15.41 -29.14
N LYS A 113 24.91 14.15 -28.72
CA LYS A 113 26.18 13.43 -28.93
C LYS A 113 26.41 13.07 -30.39
N GLU A 114 25.35 12.79 -31.14
CA GLU A 114 25.43 12.51 -32.57
C GLU A 114 25.81 13.77 -33.34
N MET A 115 25.13 14.90 -33.10
CA MET A 115 25.49 16.19 -33.69
C MET A 115 26.93 16.61 -33.40
N MET A 116 27.39 16.45 -32.15
CA MET A 116 28.80 16.73 -31.81
C MET A 116 29.80 15.80 -32.52
N ARG A 117 29.39 14.58 -32.90
CA ARG A 117 30.25 13.66 -33.66
C ARG A 117 30.26 13.99 -35.16
N GLU A 118 29.14 14.47 -35.69
CA GLU A 118 29.03 14.94 -37.07
C GLU A 118 29.78 16.26 -37.31
N GLU A 119 29.82 17.17 -36.32
CA GLU A 119 30.59 18.43 -36.40
C GLU A 119 32.12 18.26 -36.35
N ILE A 120 32.62 17.09 -35.92
CA ILE A 120 34.06 16.80 -35.80
C ILE A 120 34.61 16.07 -37.05
N LEU A 121 33.74 15.74 -38.02
CA LEU A 121 34.08 15.10 -39.31
C LEU A 121 34.15 16.13 -40.45
#